data_AF-A0A842N0Q3-F1
#
_entry.id   AF-A0A842N0Q3-F1
#
_cell.length_a   1.000
_cell.length_b   1.000
_cell.length_c   1.000
_cell.angle_alpha   90.00
_cell.angle_beta   90.00
_cell.angle_gamma   90.00
#
_symmetry.space_group_name_H-M   'P 1'
#
loop_
_entity.id
_entity.type
_entity.pdbx_description
1 polymer ?
#
loop_
_entity_poly.entity_id
_entity_poly.type
_entity_poly.pdbx_seq_one_letter_code
_entity_poly.pdbx_strand_id
1 'polypeptide(L)'
;TLLEPIYKIQVRIPAEELGNVTGLLSRKRGSIHNVEQSGPAVTVTGMVPVSETLGLSQEMRAATSGSAFWQSTFDHWAPVPNTLLSDTVRKVRTRKGMEPDPPHASRYIVRE
;
A
#
# COMPACT_ATOMS: atom_id res chain seq x y z
N THR A 1 -12.54 11.26 -7.99
CA THR A 1 -11.30 10.58 -7.55
C THR A 1 -11.47 10.13 -6.11
N LEU A 2 -10.75 9.11 -5.68
CA LEU A 2 -10.67 8.64 -4.29
C LEU A 2 -9.20 8.63 -3.89
N LEU A 3 -8.90 8.99 -2.64
CA LEU A 3 -7.54 8.94 -2.11
C LEU A 3 -7.38 7.74 -1.16
N GLU A 4 -6.25 7.05 -1.24
CA GLU A 4 -5.81 6.04 -0.29
C GLU A 4 -4.63 6.54 0.55
N PRO A 5 -4.49 6.10 1.82
CA PRO A 5 -3.36 6.50 2.64
C PRO A 5 -2.13 5.67 2.25
N ILE A 6 -0.96 6.33 2.29
CA ILE A 6 0.34 5.75 1.97
C ILE A 6 1.22 5.76 3.22
N TYR A 7 1.89 4.64 3.47
CA TYR A 7 2.94 4.54 4.47
C TYR A 7 4.31 4.68 3.84
N LYS A 8 5.18 5.45 4.50
CA LYS A 8 6.62 5.30 4.35
C LYS A 8 7.06 4.07 5.12
N ILE A 9 7.68 3.13 4.43
CA ILE A 9 8.21 1.90 5.02
C ILE A 9 9.73 1.91 5.00
N GLN A 10 10.34 1.54 6.12
CA GLN A 10 11.76 1.30 6.24
C GLN A 10 11.99 -0.12 6.72
N VAL A 11 12.80 -0.87 6.00
CA VAL A 11 13.09 -2.27 6.28
C VAL A 11 14.60 -2.43 6.39
N ARG A 12 15.08 -2.91 7.54
CA ARG A 12 16.47 -3.29 7.77
C ARG A 12 16.60 -4.80 7.73
N ILE A 13 17.53 -5.29 6.93
CA ILE A 13 17.75 -6.71 6.62
C ILE A 13 19.23 -7.00 6.39
N PRO A 14 19.66 -8.27 6.47
CA PRO A 14 20.91 -8.73 5.85
C PRO A 14 20.92 -8.50 4.33
N ALA A 15 22.09 -8.36 3.72
CA ALA A 15 22.22 -8.07 2.30
C ALA A 15 21.66 -9.18 1.38
N GLU A 16 21.72 -10.43 1.82
CA GLU A 16 21.19 -11.60 1.13
C GLU A 16 19.66 -11.56 0.95
N GLU A 17 18.93 -10.86 1.83
CA GLU A 17 17.46 -10.77 1.80
C GLU A 17 16.93 -9.61 0.94
N LEU A 18 17.82 -8.81 0.36
CA LEU A 18 17.44 -7.60 -0.39
C LEU A 18 16.47 -7.91 -1.54
N GLY A 19 16.74 -8.97 -2.31
CA GLY A 19 15.88 -9.40 -3.41
C GLY A 19 14.49 -9.83 -2.93
N ASN A 20 14.43 -10.55 -1.81
CA ASN A 20 13.17 -11.05 -1.25
C ASN A 20 12.28 -9.89 -0.77
N VAL A 21 12.84 -8.92 -0.05
CA VAL A 21 12.11 -7.75 0.46
C VAL A 21 11.66 -6.83 -0.65
N THR A 22 12.56 -6.49 -1.59
CA THR A 22 12.20 -5.61 -2.71
C THR A 22 11.10 -6.23 -3.56
N GLY A 23 11.20 -7.53 -3.87
CA GLY A 23 10.15 -8.26 -4.59
C GLY A 23 8.82 -8.30 -3.83
N LEU A 24 8.84 -8.51 -2.51
CA LEU A 24 7.63 -8.46 -1.68
C LEU A 24 6.97 -7.08 -1.69
N LEU A 25 7.74 -6.01 -1.52
CA LEU A 25 7.21 -4.65 -1.55
C LEU A 25 6.61 -4.32 -2.93
N SER A 26 7.26 -4.71 -4.03
CA SER A 26 6.72 -4.51 -5.38
C SER A 26 5.39 -5.25 -5.60
N ARG A 27 5.23 -6.49 -5.10
CA ARG A 27 3.95 -7.22 -5.18
C ARG A 27 2.83 -6.51 -4.41
N LYS A 28 3.16 -5.78 -3.36
CA LYS A 28 2.25 -4.97 -2.53
C LYS A 28 2.08 -3.54 -3.07
N ARG A 29 2.29 -3.31 -4.37
CA ARG A 29 2.24 -1.98 -5.01
C ARG A 29 3.18 -0.94 -4.38
N GLY A 30 4.23 -1.40 -3.69
CA GLY A 30 5.20 -0.52 -3.07
C GLY A 30 6.23 0.01 -4.05
N SER A 31 6.67 1.25 -3.84
CA SER A 31 7.78 1.87 -4.57
C SER A 31 9.02 1.96 -3.68
N ILE A 32 10.17 1.58 -4.22
CA ILE A 32 11.45 1.73 -3.53
C ILE A 32 12.02 3.11 -3.86
N HIS A 33 12.40 3.87 -2.83
CA HIS A 33 12.98 5.21 -3.00
C HIS A 33 14.47 5.25 -2.70
N ASN A 34 14.93 4.45 -1.74
CA ASN A 34 16.31 4.47 -1.31
C ASN A 34 16.74 3.09 -0.79
N VAL A 35 17.99 2.73 -1.03
CA VAL A 35 18.63 1.52 -0.50
C VAL A 35 19.99 1.94 0.03
N GLU A 36 20.16 1.82 1.35
CA GLU A 36 21.40 2.19 2.04
C GLU A 36 22.06 0.96 2.63
N GLN A 37 23.34 0.76 2.35
CA GLN A 37 24.13 -0.30 2.97
C GLN A 37 24.95 0.25 4.12
N SER A 38 24.89 -0.43 5.27
CA SER A 38 25.63 -0.09 6.49
C SER A 38 26.24 -1.37 7.05
N GLY A 39 27.51 -1.63 6.70
CA GLY A 39 28.20 -2.87 7.04
C GLY A 39 27.49 -4.09 6.42
N PRO A 40 27.15 -5.12 7.23
CA PRO A 40 26.46 -6.31 6.74
C PRO A 40 24.95 -6.10 6.52
N ALA A 41 24.40 -4.98 6.99
CA ALA A 41 22.97 -4.70 6.91
C ALA A 41 22.64 -3.73 5.76
N VAL A 42 21.47 -3.93 5.16
CA VAL A 42 20.87 -3.06 4.16
C VAL A 42 19.55 -2.51 4.70
N THR A 43 19.34 -1.21 4.53
CA THR A 43 18.09 -0.53 4.83
C THR A 43 17.40 -0.14 3.53
N VAL A 44 16.23 -0.70 3.27
CA VAL A 44 15.36 -0.36 2.14
C VAL A 44 14.30 0.63 2.62
N THR A 45 14.22 1.79 1.99
CA THR A 45 13.17 2.79 2.24
C THR A 45 12.26 2.87 1.02
N GLY A 46 10.96 2.81 1.26
CA GLY A 46 9.95 2.86 0.21
C GLY A 46 8.64 3.47 0.67
N MET A 47 7.65 3.45 -0.22
CA MET A 47 6.26 3.78 0.07
C MET A 47 5.39 2.56 -0.23
N VAL A 48 4.34 2.34 0.56
CA VAL A 48 3.39 1.24 0.37
C VAL A 48 1.96 1.72 0.71
N PRO A 49 0.96 1.40 -0.11
CA PRO A 49 -0.43 1.69 0.24
C PRO A 49 -0.85 0.92 1.50
N VAL A 50 -1.53 1.58 2.44
CA VAL A 50 -1.93 0.96 3.71
C VAL A 50 -2.81 -0.28 3.49
N SER A 51 -3.65 -0.24 2.45
CA SER A 51 -4.53 -1.34 2.02
C SER A 51 -3.76 -2.64 1.72
N GLU A 52 -2.49 -2.55 1.33
CA GLU A 52 -1.63 -3.69 0.98
C GLU A 52 -0.83 -4.23 2.17
N THR A 53 -0.85 -3.54 3.31
CA THR A 53 -0.06 -3.91 4.50
C THR A 53 -0.71 -4.98 5.37
N LEU A 54 -1.96 -5.34 5.08
CA LEU A 54 -2.61 -6.48 5.71
C LEU A 54 -1.80 -7.76 5.42
N GLY A 55 -1.47 -8.52 6.46
CA GLY A 55 -0.64 -9.73 6.33
C GLY A 55 0.86 -9.49 6.14
N LEU A 56 1.32 -8.23 5.99
CA LEU A 56 2.73 -7.90 5.75
C LEU A 56 3.67 -8.51 6.80
N SER A 57 3.25 -8.53 8.06
CA SER A 57 4.02 -9.09 9.17
C SER A 57 4.37 -10.58 8.99
N GLN A 58 3.45 -11.37 8.44
CA GLN A 58 3.67 -12.79 8.18
C GLN A 58 4.50 -12.98 6.90
N GLU A 59 4.17 -12.24 5.85
CA GLU A 59 4.87 -12.31 4.56
C GLU A 59 6.33 -11.87 4.68
N MET A 60 6.63 -10.81 5.44
CA MET A 60 8.00 -10.35 5.72
C MET A 60 8.81 -11.43 6.43
N ARG A 61 8.26 -12.02 7.50
CA ARG A 61 8.96 -13.10 8.22
C ARG A 61 9.22 -14.30 7.34
N ALA A 62 8.26 -14.70 6.52
CA ALA A 62 8.42 -15.81 5.59
C ALA A 62 9.48 -15.50 4.51
N ALA A 63 9.48 -14.28 3.98
CA ALA A 63 10.41 -13.85 2.94
C ALA A 63 11.85 -13.75 3.41
N THR A 64 12.08 -13.46 4.70
CA THR A 64 13.43 -13.18 5.22
C THR A 64 13.87 -14.16 6.32
N SER A 65 13.22 -15.32 6.43
CA SER A 65 13.46 -16.28 7.53
C SER A 65 13.42 -15.64 8.94
N GLY A 66 12.59 -14.60 9.11
CA GLY A 66 12.44 -13.85 10.36
C GLY A 66 13.50 -12.78 10.65
N SER A 67 14.48 -12.57 9.76
CA SER A 67 15.58 -11.61 9.98
C SER A 67 15.23 -10.13 9.77
N ALA A 68 14.12 -9.81 9.10
CA ALA A 68 13.73 -8.43 8.80
C ALA A 68 13.21 -7.68 10.02
N PHE A 69 13.69 -6.45 10.18
CA PHE A 69 13.12 -5.46 11.07
C PHE A 69 12.55 -4.31 10.24
N TRP A 70 11.29 -3.93 10.45
CA TRP A 70 10.67 -2.85 9.69
C TRP A 70 9.83 -1.92 10.56
N GLN A 71 9.68 -0.70 10.06
CA GLN A 71 8.76 0.29 10.59
C GLN A 71 7.95 0.92 9.46
N SER A 72 6.72 1.33 9.78
CA SER A 72 5.82 2.01 8.86
C SER A 72 5.24 3.23 9.51
N THR A 73 5.32 4.37 8.82
CA THR A 73 4.81 5.65 9.31
C THR A 73 3.90 6.24 8.24
N PHE A 74 2.80 6.88 8.65
CA PHE A 74 1.97 7.65 7.72
C PHE A 74 2.80 8.73 7.02
N ASP A 75 2.65 8.81 5.70
CA ASP A 75 3.36 9.80 4.88
C ASP A 75 2.36 10.79 4.26
N HIS A 76 1.45 10.33 3.39
CA HIS A 76 0.47 11.18 2.72
C HIS A 76 -0.74 10.39 2.20
N TRP A 77 -1.69 11.12 1.58
CA TRP A 77 -2.80 10.56 0.81
C TRP A 77 -2.50 10.64 -0.69
N ALA A 78 -2.66 9.54 -1.41
CA ALA A 78 -2.43 9.47 -2.86
C ALA A 78 -3.69 9.02 -3.61
N PRO A 79 -3.89 9.40 -4.88
CA PRO A 79 -5.00 8.90 -5.67
C PRO A 79 -4.96 7.39 -5.84
N VAL A 80 -6.11 6.73 -5.63
CA VAL A 80 -6.28 5.31 -5.95
C VAL A 80 -6.10 5.11 -7.46
N PRO A 81 -5.33 4.11 -7.91
CA PRO A 81 -5.18 3.81 -9.33
C PRO A 81 -6.53 3.65 -10.04
N ASN A 82 -6.64 4.18 -11.26
CA ASN A 82 -7.89 4.14 -12.04
C ASN A 82 -8.43 2.72 -12.22
N THR A 83 -7.54 1.73 -12.33
CA THR A 83 -7.88 0.31 -12.45
C THR A 83 -8.55 -0.27 -11.20
N LEU A 84 -8.33 0.32 -10.02
CA LEU A 84 -8.90 -0.12 -8.73
C LEU A 84 -10.03 0.78 -8.24
N LEU A 85 -10.18 1.97 -8.82
CA LEU A 85 -11.07 3.01 -8.31
C LEU A 85 -12.54 2.57 -8.25
N SER A 86 -13.08 2.06 -9.36
CA SER A 86 -14.49 1.65 -9.46
C SER A 86 -14.83 0.57 -8.43
N ASP A 87 -14.02 -0.49 -8.37
CA ASP A 87 -14.21 -1.62 -7.47
C ASP A 87 -14.09 -1.20 -6.00
N THR A 88 -13.13 -0.32 -5.69
CA THR A 88 -12.92 0.18 -4.33
C THR A 88 -14.13 1.00 -3.87
N VAL A 89 -14.63 1.91 -4.72
CA VAL A 89 -15.83 2.71 -4.43
C VAL A 89 -17.02 1.80 -4.20
N ARG A 90 -17.25 0.82 -5.08
CA ARG A 90 -18.36 -0.13 -4.96
C ARG A 90 -18.31 -0.89 -3.63
N LYS A 91 -17.16 -1.49 -3.29
CA LYS A 91 -16.95 -2.24 -2.04
C LYS A 91 -17.24 -1.37 -0.81
N VAL A 92 -16.75 -0.14 -0.79
CA VAL A 92 -16.96 0.79 0.34
C VAL A 92 -18.44 1.17 0.48
N ARG A 93 -19.14 1.41 -0.65
CA ARG A 93 -20.58 1.75 -0.65
C ARG A 93 -21.43 0.58 -0.17
N THR A 94 -21.18 -0.63 -0.68
CA THR A 94 -21.87 -1.85 -0.23
C THR A 94 -21.66 -2.09 1.26
N ARG A 95 -20.43 -1.95 1.77
CA ARG A 95 -20.13 -2.08 3.21
C ARG A 95 -20.92 -1.07 4.07
N LYS A 96 -21.22 0.11 3.52
CA LYS A 96 -22.00 1.16 4.19
C LYS A 96 -23.52 1.00 4.00
N GLY A 97 -24.00 -0.07 3.35
CA GLY A 97 -25.42 -0.27 3.06
C GLY A 97 -25.98 0.67 1.99
N MET A 98 -25.12 1.23 1.13
CA MET A 98 -25.51 2.14 0.06
C MET A 98 -25.60 1.41 -1.29
N GLU A 99 -26.32 2.00 -2.26
CA GLU A 99 -26.32 1.54 -3.65
C GLU A 99 -24.88 1.41 -4.17
N PRO A 100 -24.48 0.27 -4.78
CA PRO A 100 -23.09 0.01 -5.14
C PRO A 100 -22.48 1.07 -6.08
N ASP A 101 -23.27 1.54 -7.05
CA ASP A 101 -22.83 2.56 -7.99
C ASP A 101 -22.99 3.97 -7.40
N PRO A 102 -22.01 4.87 -7.59
CA PRO A 102 -22.14 6.25 -7.17
C PRO A 102 -23.22 6.95 -8.00
N PRO A 103 -24.07 7.78 -7.37
CA PRO A 103 -25.15 8.46 -8.07
C PRO A 103 -24.60 9.42 -9.12
N HIS A 104 -25.20 9.41 -10.31
CA HIS A 104 -24.91 10.37 -11.36
C HIS A 104 -25.36 11.78 -10.95
N ALA A 105 -24.69 12.80 -11.49
CA ALA A 105 -25.00 14.21 -11.20
C ALA A 105 -26.47 14.57 -11.46
N SER A 106 -27.11 13.94 -12.46
CA SER A 106 -28.52 14.13 -12.80
C SER A 106 -29.49 13.86 -11.66
N ARG A 107 -29.16 12.98 -10.70
CA ARG A 107 -29.99 12.71 -9.52
C ARG A 107 -30.20 13.95 -8.64
N TYR A 108 -29.29 14.92 -8.73
CA TYR A 108 -29.28 16.10 -7.87
C TYR A 108 -29.64 17.39 -8.61
N ILE A 109 -29.78 17.36 -9.94
CA ILE A 109 -30.15 18.52 -10.74
C ILE A 109 -31.68 18.58 -10.77
N VAL A 110 -32.25 19.53 -10.03
CA VAL A 110 -33.68 19.87 -10.14
C VAL A 110 -33.88 20.65 -11.44
N ARG A 111 -34.76 20.17 -12.30
CA ARG A 111 -35.20 20.93 -13.48
C ARG A 111 -36.40 21.77 -13.06
N GLU A 112 -36.29 23.09 -13.24
CA GLU A 112 -37.41 24.03 -13.14
C GLU A 112 -38.45 23.78 -14.25
#